data_AF-A0A845ZZG7-F1
#
_entry.id   AF-A0A845ZZG7-F1
#
_cell.length_a   1.000
_cell.length_b   1.000
_cell.length_c   1.000
_cell.angle_alpha   90.00
_cell.angle_beta   90.00
_cell.angle_gamma   90.00
#
_symmetry.space_group_name_H-M   'P 1'
#
loop_
_entity.id
_entity.type
_entity.pdbx_description
1 polymer ?
#
loop_
_entity_poly.entity_id
_entity_poly.type
_entity_poly.pdbx_seq_one_letter_code
_entity_poly.pdbx_strand_id
1 'polypeptide(L)'
;DPSPLAMVNYLVQKQRKGSDKLKLEITARLMRRADTLMEKINRSGYRLTIDKFHWASNHKIAEEGITLLYAYRITGNRGYYKAAVEQLDYLLGRNHFNLCFITRVGSNSVRHVHHRISRAKGIVIPGLMVGGPNTDAQDGIAPKGLGMLSYVDDERSWATNEYAIDYNASVIALMGMVMAQT
;
A
#
# COMPACT_ATOMS: atom_id res chain seq x y z
N ASP A 1 -0.69 11.78 15.95
CA ASP A 1 0.50 10.94 15.85
C ASP A 1 1.51 11.63 14.92
N PRO A 2 2.78 11.82 15.27
CA PRO A 2 3.74 12.44 14.36
C PRO A 2 3.89 11.64 13.06
N SER A 3 4.23 12.31 11.95
CA SER A 3 4.37 11.66 10.65
C SER A 3 5.41 10.52 10.67
N PRO A 4 5.09 9.31 10.17
CA PRO A 4 6.05 8.21 10.05
C PRO A 4 7.32 8.59 9.26
N LEU A 5 7.18 9.38 8.19
CA LEU A 5 8.31 9.87 7.40
C LEU A 5 9.24 10.77 8.22
N ALA A 6 8.67 11.68 9.01
CA ALA A 6 9.44 12.57 9.87
C ALA A 6 10.19 11.78 10.95
N MET A 7 9.52 10.80 11.56
CA MET A 7 10.11 9.90 12.56
C MET A 7 11.29 9.11 12.00
N VAL A 8 11.12 8.48 10.84
CA VAL A 8 12.19 7.72 10.19
C VAL A 8 13.32 8.65 9.77
N ASN A 9 13.02 9.80 9.17
CA ASN A 9 14.05 10.76 8.78
C ASN A 9 14.89 11.20 9.98
N TYR A 10 14.26 11.41 11.14
CA TYR A 10 14.95 11.72 12.39
C TYR A 10 15.93 10.60 12.82
N LEU A 11 15.56 9.33 12.61
CA LEU A 11 16.42 8.18 12.91
C LEU A 11 17.64 8.11 11.99
N VAL A 12 17.45 8.36 10.69
CA VAL A 12 18.48 8.07 9.65
C VAL A 12 19.32 9.27 9.23
N GLN A 13 18.87 10.50 9.47
CA GLN A 13 19.62 11.69 9.09
C GLN A 13 20.96 11.77 9.83
N LYS A 14 22.00 12.21 9.11
CA LYS A 14 23.38 12.31 9.61
C LYS A 14 23.85 13.76 9.81
N GLN A 15 23.03 14.75 9.42
CA GLN A 15 23.44 16.15 9.43
C GLN A 15 23.59 16.71 10.84
N ARG A 16 22.79 16.22 11.81
CA ARG A 16 22.82 16.67 13.20
C ARG A 16 22.74 15.48 14.15
N LYS A 17 23.44 15.57 15.29
CA LYS A 17 23.25 14.60 16.38
C LYS A 17 21.85 14.79 16.98
N GLY A 18 21.00 13.78 16.82
CA GLY A 18 19.67 13.73 17.45
C GLY A 18 19.75 13.30 18.91
N SER A 19 18.64 13.42 19.63
CA SER A 19 18.47 12.93 21.00
C SER A 19 18.39 11.40 21.00
N ASP A 20 19.29 10.75 21.73
CA ASP A 20 19.33 9.28 21.84
C ASP A 20 18.04 8.74 22.48
N LYS A 21 17.50 9.45 23.48
CA LYS A 21 16.20 9.13 24.09
C LYS A 21 15.08 9.14 23.04
N LEU A 22 15.02 10.19 22.21
CA LEU A 22 13.98 10.30 21.19
C LEU A 22 14.14 9.24 20.09
N LYS A 23 15.38 8.92 19.69
CA LYS A 23 15.65 7.83 18.74
C LYS A 23 15.18 6.48 19.28
N LEU A 24 15.41 6.21 20.56
CA LEU A 24 14.95 4.98 21.21
C LEU A 24 13.42 4.91 21.25
N GLU A 25 12.75 6.00 21.60
CA GLU A 25 11.29 6.09 21.63
C GLU A 25 10.66 5.88 20.24
N ILE A 26 11.21 6.53 19.21
CA ILE A 26 10.76 6.37 17.83
C ILE A 26 10.97 4.94 17.36
N THR A 27 12.14 4.36 17.62
CA THR A 27 12.45 2.97 17.25
C THR A 27 11.45 2.01 17.90
N ALA A 28 11.21 2.16 19.20
CA ALA A 28 10.24 1.32 19.91
C ALA A 28 8.82 1.44 19.35
N ARG A 29 8.38 2.64 18.94
CA ARG A 29 7.07 2.84 18.30
C ARG A 29 6.99 2.16 16.93
N LEU A 30 8.02 2.33 16.10
CA LEU A 30 8.09 1.71 14.78
C LEU A 30 8.08 0.18 14.88
N MET A 31 8.86 -0.38 15.81
CA MET A 31 8.90 -1.82 16.04
C MET A 31 7.54 -2.37 16.50
N ARG A 32 6.88 -1.72 17.47
CA ARG A 32 5.52 -2.10 17.88
C ARG A 32 4.53 -2.10 16.71
N ARG A 33 4.61 -1.09 15.83
CA ARG A 33 3.78 -1.03 14.63
C ARG A 33 4.08 -2.21 13.71
N ALA A 34 5.36 -2.44 13.40
CA ALA A 34 5.80 -3.54 12.54
C ALA A 34 5.37 -4.91 13.08
N ASP A 35 5.45 -5.15 14.39
CA ASP A 35 5.03 -6.41 15.00
C ASP A 35 3.51 -6.61 14.88
N THR A 36 2.72 -5.55 15.13
CA THR A 36 1.26 -5.58 14.88
C THR A 36 0.93 -5.89 13.42
N LEU A 37 1.72 -5.37 12.47
CA LEU A 37 1.55 -5.70 11.05
C LEU A 37 1.86 -7.16 10.76
N MET A 38 2.93 -7.70 11.34
CA MET A 38 3.28 -9.12 11.18
C MET A 38 2.18 -10.03 11.74
N GLU A 39 1.53 -9.66 12.84
CA GLU A 39 0.36 -10.39 13.36
C GLU A 39 -0.80 -10.42 12.35
N LYS A 40 -1.11 -9.28 11.71
CA LYS A 40 -2.16 -9.22 10.67
C LYS A 40 -1.82 -10.07 9.46
N ILE A 41 -0.58 -9.99 9.01
CA ILE A 41 -0.06 -10.77 7.88
C ILE A 41 -0.20 -12.27 8.15
N ASN A 42 0.09 -12.72 9.37
CA ASN A 42 -0.01 -14.13 9.74
C ASN A 42 -1.46 -14.64 9.82
N ARG A 43 -2.45 -13.75 9.95
CA ARG A 43 -3.88 -14.10 9.95
C ARG A 43 -4.55 -13.92 8.58
N SER A 44 -3.82 -13.39 7.60
CA SER A 44 -4.35 -13.09 6.27
C SER A 44 -3.94 -14.15 5.26
N GLY A 45 -4.91 -14.75 4.56
CA GLY A 45 -4.64 -15.70 3.47
C GLY A 45 -3.83 -15.09 2.31
N TYR A 46 -3.96 -13.78 2.09
CA TYR A 46 -3.18 -13.01 1.12
C TYR A 46 -1.98 -12.28 1.74
N ARG A 47 -1.64 -12.58 3.00
CA ARG A 47 -0.47 -12.03 3.71
C ARG A 47 -0.51 -10.49 3.83
N LEU A 48 -1.68 -9.91 4.12
CA LEU A 48 -1.88 -8.46 4.14
C LEU A 48 -1.65 -7.81 5.52
N THR A 49 -1.13 -6.59 5.47
CA THR A 49 -0.96 -5.66 6.59
C THR A 49 -2.26 -5.03 7.10
N ILE A 50 -3.37 -5.23 6.37
CA ILE A 50 -4.69 -4.72 6.72
C ILE A 50 -5.71 -5.85 6.83
N ASP A 51 -6.71 -5.63 7.67
CA ASP A 51 -7.87 -6.48 7.95
C ASP A 51 -9.20 -5.72 7.77
N LYS A 52 -9.12 -4.42 7.51
CA LYS A 52 -10.25 -3.53 7.20
C LYS A 52 -9.96 -2.80 5.90
N PHE A 53 -10.91 -2.84 4.98
CA PHE A 53 -10.78 -2.27 3.64
C PHE A 53 -11.62 -1.01 3.58
N HIS A 54 -10.97 0.14 3.76
CA HIS A 54 -11.57 1.47 3.59
C HIS A 54 -11.19 2.02 2.21
N TRP A 55 -11.69 3.22 1.87
CA TRP A 55 -11.23 3.95 0.69
C TRP A 55 -9.70 4.02 0.70
N ALA A 56 -9.09 3.67 -0.44
CA ALA A 56 -7.65 3.69 -0.66
C ALA A 56 -6.92 2.59 0.13
N SER A 57 -7.54 1.42 0.26
CA SER A 57 -6.92 0.26 0.90
C SER A 57 -5.59 -0.14 0.24
N ASN A 58 -5.44 -0.01 -1.08
CA ASN A 58 -4.18 -0.26 -1.79
C ASN A 58 -3.08 0.72 -1.38
N HIS A 59 -3.42 2.01 -1.25
CA HIS A 59 -2.50 3.02 -0.72
C HIS A 59 -2.04 2.64 0.68
N LYS A 60 -2.98 2.22 1.55
CA LYS A 60 -2.66 1.79 2.91
C LYS A 60 -1.75 0.56 2.94
N ILE A 61 -2.03 -0.44 2.12
CA ILE A 61 -1.18 -1.64 1.97
C ILE A 61 0.25 -1.24 1.58
N ALA A 62 0.40 -0.31 0.64
CA ALA A 62 1.72 0.18 0.24
C ALA A 62 2.46 0.91 1.38
N GLU A 63 1.78 1.80 2.11
CA GLU A 63 2.36 2.51 3.26
C GLU A 63 2.83 1.58 4.39
N GLU A 64 2.04 0.54 4.71
CA GLU A 64 2.43 -0.43 5.73
C GLU A 64 3.58 -1.34 5.23
N GLY A 65 3.66 -1.61 3.93
CA GLY A 65 4.84 -2.22 3.30
C GLY A 65 6.10 -1.36 3.49
N ILE A 66 6.01 -0.05 3.31
CA ILE A 66 7.12 0.88 3.57
C ILE A 66 7.53 0.85 5.05
N THR A 67 6.55 0.81 5.96
CA THR A 67 6.80 0.70 7.41
C THR A 67 7.61 -0.56 7.75
N LEU A 68 7.27 -1.70 7.14
CA LEU A 68 8.03 -2.95 7.29
C LEU A 68 9.45 -2.84 6.72
N LEU A 69 9.65 -2.13 5.61
CA LEU A 69 10.99 -1.90 5.06
C LEU A 69 11.86 -1.02 5.97
N TYR A 70 11.26 -0.06 6.68
CA TYR A 70 12.01 0.69 7.70
C TYR A 70 12.38 -0.17 8.90
N ALA A 71 11.47 -1.03 9.37
CA ALA A 71 11.80 -2.01 10.41
C ALA A 71 12.94 -2.95 9.96
N TYR A 72 12.93 -3.41 8.71
CA TYR A 72 14.03 -4.17 8.12
C TYR A 72 15.35 -3.39 8.14
N ARG A 73 15.37 -2.14 7.67
CA ARG A 73 16.59 -1.31 7.63
C ARG A 73 17.20 -1.06 9.01
N ILE A 74 16.37 -0.98 10.06
CA ILE A 74 16.84 -0.75 11.43
C ILE A 74 17.34 -2.04 12.08
N THR A 75 16.67 -3.17 11.83
CA THR A 75 16.93 -4.42 12.56
C THR A 75 17.78 -5.44 11.79
N GLY A 76 17.84 -5.34 10.45
CA GLY A 76 18.37 -6.38 9.58
C GLY A 76 17.50 -7.63 9.45
N ASN A 77 16.32 -7.67 10.09
CA ASN A 77 15.46 -8.86 10.09
C ASN A 77 14.74 -9.03 8.73
N ARG A 78 15.20 -9.99 7.92
CA ARG A 78 14.65 -10.30 6.59
C ARG A 78 13.17 -10.70 6.60
N GLY A 79 12.60 -11.07 7.75
CA GLY A 79 11.16 -11.33 7.90
C GLY A 79 10.31 -10.11 7.51
N TYR A 80 10.71 -8.90 7.94
CA TYR A 80 9.99 -7.68 7.56
C TYR A 80 10.15 -7.35 6.08
N TYR A 81 11.34 -7.59 5.50
CA TYR A 81 11.55 -7.41 4.06
C TYR A 81 10.63 -8.32 3.25
N LYS A 82 10.57 -9.62 3.57
CA LYS A 82 9.68 -10.57 2.90
C LYS A 82 8.21 -10.13 3.04
N ALA A 83 7.80 -9.72 4.22
CA ALA A 83 6.45 -9.22 4.48
C ALA A 83 6.09 -7.96 3.66
N ALA A 84 7.06 -7.06 3.43
CA ALA A 84 6.87 -5.90 2.56
C ALA A 84 6.71 -6.29 1.08
N VAL A 85 7.53 -7.24 0.59
CA VAL A 85 7.39 -7.81 -0.76
C VAL A 85 6.01 -8.45 -0.92
N GLU A 86 5.50 -9.12 0.12
CA GLU A 86 4.17 -9.72 0.08
C GLU A 86 3.04 -8.69 -0.11
N GLN A 87 3.22 -7.44 0.31
CA GLN A 87 2.28 -6.35 0.05
C GLN A 87 2.32 -5.93 -1.42
N LEU A 88 3.53 -5.84 -1.99
CA LEU A 88 3.72 -5.54 -3.39
C LEU A 88 3.14 -6.64 -4.29
N ASP A 89 3.32 -7.91 -3.93
CA ASP A 89 2.73 -9.05 -4.64
C ASP A 89 1.21 -8.94 -4.72
N TYR A 90 0.54 -8.52 -3.64
CA TYR A 90 -0.92 -8.32 -3.64
C TYR A 90 -1.34 -7.21 -4.62
N LEU A 91 -0.65 -6.07 -4.59
CA LEU A 91 -0.91 -4.94 -5.49
C LEU A 91 -0.69 -5.31 -6.98
N LEU A 92 0.22 -6.26 -7.23
CA LEU A 92 0.61 -6.71 -8.57
C LEU A 92 -0.15 -7.96 -9.06
N GLY A 93 -1.09 -8.50 -8.29
CA GLY A 93 -2.01 -9.54 -8.77
C GLY A 93 -2.21 -10.74 -7.87
N ARG A 94 -1.46 -10.90 -6.77
CA ARG A 94 -1.70 -11.95 -5.77
C ARG A 94 -2.86 -11.56 -4.85
N ASN A 95 -4.04 -11.47 -5.43
CA ASN A 95 -5.29 -11.13 -4.77
C ASN A 95 -6.45 -11.95 -5.36
N HIS A 96 -7.63 -11.86 -4.73
CA HIS A 96 -8.81 -12.64 -5.14
C HIS A 96 -9.21 -12.44 -6.60
N PHE A 97 -8.97 -11.26 -7.15
CA PHE A 97 -9.37 -10.90 -8.51
C PHE A 97 -8.33 -11.30 -9.56
N ASN A 98 -7.17 -11.82 -9.15
CA ASN A 98 -6.02 -12.06 -10.02
C ASN A 98 -5.69 -10.81 -10.87
N LEU A 99 -5.78 -9.63 -10.25
CA LEU A 99 -5.78 -8.33 -10.93
C LEU A 99 -4.65 -7.44 -10.41
N CYS A 100 -3.80 -6.93 -11.28
CA CYS A 100 -2.89 -5.86 -10.95
C CYS A 100 -3.67 -4.54 -10.84
N PHE A 101 -3.56 -3.89 -9.68
CA PHE A 101 -4.24 -2.62 -9.39
C PHE A 101 -3.54 -1.40 -10.01
N ILE A 102 -2.54 -1.60 -10.86
CA ILE A 102 -1.82 -0.55 -11.58
C ILE A 102 -2.08 -0.72 -13.07
N THR A 103 -2.63 0.31 -13.71
CA THR A 103 -2.98 0.24 -15.13
C THR A 103 -1.78 -0.10 -16.01
N ARG A 104 -2.00 -1.01 -16.99
CA ARG A 104 -1.00 -1.44 -17.98
C ARG A 104 0.27 -2.09 -17.40
N VAL A 105 0.21 -2.58 -16.15
CA VAL A 105 1.31 -3.33 -15.52
C VAL A 105 0.91 -4.79 -15.33
N GLY A 106 1.79 -5.72 -15.71
CA GLY A 106 1.52 -7.15 -15.66
C GLY A 106 0.60 -7.64 -16.78
N SER A 107 0.15 -8.89 -16.68
CA SER A 107 -0.67 -9.56 -17.71
C SER A 107 -2.17 -9.29 -17.57
N ASN A 108 -2.65 -8.99 -16.35
CA ASN A 108 -4.05 -8.65 -16.07
C ASN A 108 -4.12 -7.43 -15.15
N SER A 109 -4.15 -6.23 -15.73
CA SER A 109 -4.27 -4.97 -14.99
C SER A 109 -5.66 -4.36 -15.10
N VAL A 110 -6.01 -3.50 -14.14
CA VAL A 110 -7.15 -2.56 -14.24
C VAL A 110 -7.20 -1.81 -15.56
N ARG A 111 -8.40 -1.65 -16.13
CA ARG A 111 -8.66 -1.05 -17.45
C ARG A 111 -9.72 0.03 -17.43
N HIS A 112 -10.68 -0.03 -16.51
CA HIS A 112 -11.84 0.87 -16.46
C HIS A 112 -11.73 1.85 -15.29
N VAL A 113 -10.57 2.50 -15.14
CA VAL A 113 -10.31 3.46 -14.05
C VAL A 113 -11.28 4.62 -14.10
N HIS A 114 -11.78 5.05 -12.93
CA HIS A 114 -12.49 6.30 -12.77
C HIS A 114 -11.52 7.49 -13.02
N HIS A 115 -11.33 7.85 -14.29
CA HIS A 115 -10.48 8.96 -14.70
C HIS A 115 -11.08 9.68 -15.91
N ARG A 116 -11.34 10.98 -15.75
CA ARG A 116 -12.06 11.80 -16.73
C ARG A 116 -11.43 11.77 -18.13
N ILE A 117 -10.12 11.93 -18.23
CA ILE A 117 -9.43 11.96 -19.54
C ILE A 117 -9.42 10.56 -20.15
N SER A 118 -9.17 9.52 -19.36
CA SER A 118 -9.22 8.12 -19.82
C SER A 118 -10.58 7.78 -20.43
N ARG A 119 -11.66 8.13 -19.71
CA ARG A 119 -13.04 7.94 -20.15
C ARG A 119 -13.37 8.75 -21.40
N ALA A 120 -13.08 10.05 -21.40
CA ALA A 120 -13.40 10.93 -22.53
C ALA A 120 -12.66 10.55 -23.82
N LYS A 121 -11.45 9.98 -23.70
CA LYS A 121 -10.62 9.58 -24.85
C LYS A 121 -10.72 8.09 -25.18
N GLY A 122 -11.39 7.28 -24.36
CA GLY A 122 -11.41 5.82 -24.53
C GLY A 122 -10.02 5.18 -24.42
N ILE A 123 -9.14 5.75 -23.59
CA ILE A 123 -7.76 5.28 -23.40
C ILE A 123 -7.53 4.78 -21.98
N VAL A 124 -6.52 3.91 -21.82
CA VAL A 124 -6.01 3.50 -20.50
C VAL A 124 -4.63 4.12 -20.32
N ILE A 125 -4.54 5.13 -19.45
CA ILE A 125 -3.26 5.76 -19.10
C ILE A 125 -2.46 4.77 -18.25
N PRO A 126 -1.21 4.44 -18.62
CA PRO A 126 -0.39 3.49 -17.89
C PRO A 126 0.10 4.04 -16.54
N GLY A 127 0.28 3.16 -15.56
CA GLY A 127 0.95 3.46 -14.29
C GLY A 127 0.06 4.08 -13.21
N LEU A 128 -1.26 4.14 -13.37
CA LEU A 128 -2.18 4.66 -12.36
C LEU A 128 -2.55 3.56 -11.36
N MET A 129 -2.23 3.74 -10.09
CA MET A 129 -2.68 2.82 -9.04
C MET A 129 -4.06 3.22 -8.54
N VAL A 130 -5.02 2.29 -8.59
CA VAL A 130 -6.37 2.51 -8.09
C VAL A 130 -6.47 2.30 -6.58
N GLY A 131 -7.48 2.93 -5.96
CA GLY A 131 -7.71 2.86 -4.51
C GLY A 131 -7.89 1.44 -3.96
N GLY A 132 -8.46 0.52 -4.75
CA GLY A 132 -8.65 -0.88 -4.39
C GLY A 132 -9.93 -1.14 -3.61
N PRO A 133 -10.05 -2.33 -2.98
CA PRO A 133 -11.28 -2.71 -2.30
C PRO A 133 -11.66 -1.74 -1.18
N ASN A 134 -12.95 -1.43 -1.10
CA ASN A 134 -13.51 -0.52 -0.10
C ASN A 134 -14.88 -1.02 0.35
N THR A 135 -14.94 -1.50 1.60
CA THR A 135 -16.10 -2.14 2.21
C THR A 135 -17.37 -1.28 2.13
N ASP A 136 -17.21 0.03 2.22
CA ASP A 136 -18.33 0.96 2.30
C ASP A 136 -18.99 1.23 0.94
N ALA A 137 -18.25 0.98 -0.15
CA ALA A 137 -18.67 1.15 -1.55
C ALA A 137 -19.57 2.39 -1.71
N GLN A 138 -19.05 3.57 -1.35
CA GLN A 138 -19.84 4.81 -1.21
C GLN A 138 -20.55 5.25 -2.50
N ASP A 139 -20.06 4.80 -3.65
CA ASP A 139 -20.66 5.02 -4.97
C ASP A 139 -21.81 4.04 -5.30
N GLY A 140 -21.97 2.96 -4.53
CA GLY A 140 -22.95 1.90 -4.77
C GLY A 140 -22.66 1.01 -5.98
N ILE A 141 -21.46 1.08 -6.57
CA ILE A 141 -21.11 0.33 -7.79
C ILE A 141 -20.45 -1.02 -7.44
N ALA A 142 -19.54 -1.03 -6.46
CA ALA A 142 -18.90 -2.25 -5.98
C ALA A 142 -19.77 -3.02 -4.97
N PRO A 143 -19.55 -4.34 -4.78
CA PRO A 143 -20.24 -5.10 -3.73
C PRO A 143 -19.97 -4.52 -2.33
N LYS A 144 -21.01 -4.13 -1.62
CA LYS A 144 -20.89 -3.50 -0.29
C LYS A 144 -20.78 -4.55 0.82
N GLY A 145 -19.98 -4.26 1.85
CA GLY A 145 -19.90 -5.07 3.07
C GLY A 145 -19.09 -6.38 2.95
N LEU A 146 -18.33 -6.56 1.86
CA LEU A 146 -17.57 -7.79 1.61
C LEU A 146 -16.05 -7.64 1.83
N GLY A 147 -15.62 -6.55 2.46
CA GLY A 147 -14.22 -6.34 2.82
C GLY A 147 -13.31 -6.32 1.60
N MET A 148 -12.37 -7.27 1.54
CA MET A 148 -11.44 -7.40 0.42
C MET A 148 -12.11 -7.70 -0.92
N LEU A 149 -13.36 -8.19 -0.90
CA LEU A 149 -14.13 -8.50 -2.09
C LEU A 149 -14.97 -7.29 -2.58
N SER A 150 -14.94 -6.17 -1.87
CA SER A 150 -15.65 -4.94 -2.22
C SER A 150 -14.88 -4.12 -3.26
N TYR A 151 -14.70 -4.66 -4.46
CA TYR A 151 -14.00 -4.02 -5.57
C TYR A 151 -14.63 -4.39 -6.92
N VAL A 152 -14.58 -3.47 -7.88
CA VAL A 152 -14.94 -3.74 -9.28
C VAL A 152 -14.13 -2.83 -10.21
N ASP A 153 -13.66 -3.37 -11.34
CA ASP A 153 -13.02 -2.57 -12.39
C ASP A 153 -14.09 -1.91 -13.28
N ASP A 154 -14.67 -0.80 -12.78
CA ASP A 154 -15.72 -0.04 -13.46
C ASP A 154 -15.44 1.48 -13.38
N GLU A 155 -15.60 2.19 -14.50
CA GLU A 155 -15.29 3.63 -14.59
C GLU A 155 -16.24 4.51 -13.77
N ARG A 156 -17.37 3.95 -13.32
CA ARG A 156 -18.34 4.61 -12.43
C ARG A 156 -17.95 4.46 -10.96
N SER A 157 -17.10 3.49 -10.62
CA SER A 157 -16.74 3.21 -9.23
C SER A 157 -15.59 4.09 -8.74
N TRP A 158 -15.88 5.33 -8.37
CA TRP A 158 -14.87 6.23 -7.79
C TRP A 158 -14.40 5.78 -6.39
N ALA A 159 -15.23 5.06 -5.63
CA ALA A 159 -14.89 4.66 -4.26
C ALA A 159 -13.90 3.48 -4.21
N THR A 160 -13.74 2.73 -5.31
CA THR A 160 -12.82 1.58 -5.39
C THR A 160 -11.82 1.67 -6.54
N ASN A 161 -12.18 2.32 -7.65
CA ASN A 161 -11.45 2.28 -8.91
C ASN A 161 -10.96 3.66 -9.40
N GLU A 162 -10.99 4.67 -8.54
CA GLU A 162 -10.30 5.95 -8.77
C GLU A 162 -8.80 5.83 -8.43
N TYR A 163 -7.97 6.60 -9.13
CA TYR A 163 -6.54 6.75 -8.87
C TYR A 163 -6.29 8.06 -8.13
N ALA A 164 -5.16 8.16 -7.42
CA ALA A 164 -4.73 9.41 -6.83
C ALA A 164 -3.20 9.49 -6.75
N ILE A 165 -2.69 10.72 -6.66
CA ILE A 165 -1.25 10.98 -6.66
C ILE A 165 -0.55 10.43 -5.42
N ASP A 166 -1.21 10.41 -4.27
CA ASP A 166 -0.72 9.82 -3.03
C ASP A 166 -0.67 8.29 -3.12
N TYR A 167 -1.63 7.66 -3.80
CA TYR A 167 -1.62 6.21 -4.07
C TYR A 167 -0.38 5.87 -4.89
N ASN A 168 -0.17 6.61 -5.98
CA ASN A 168 1.01 6.47 -6.81
C ASN A 168 2.31 6.73 -6.04
N ALA A 169 2.37 7.76 -5.19
CA ALA A 169 3.54 8.06 -4.39
C ALA A 169 3.92 6.92 -3.45
N SER A 170 2.94 6.31 -2.77
CA SER A 170 3.21 5.20 -1.84
C SER A 170 3.69 3.94 -2.56
N VAL A 171 3.10 3.58 -3.70
CA VAL A 171 3.55 2.37 -4.43
C VAL A 171 4.90 2.57 -5.12
N ILE A 172 5.18 3.76 -5.66
CA ILE A 172 6.50 4.09 -6.21
C ILE A 172 7.57 4.01 -5.12
N ALA A 173 7.28 4.56 -3.93
CA ALA A 173 8.20 4.48 -2.80
C ALA A 173 8.41 3.04 -2.33
N LEU A 174 7.35 2.24 -2.22
CA LEU A 174 7.45 0.83 -1.85
C LEU A 174 8.34 0.06 -2.86
N MET A 175 8.02 0.14 -4.15
CA MET A 175 8.78 -0.52 -5.22
C MET A 175 10.24 -0.10 -5.21
N GLY A 176 10.52 1.21 -5.15
CA GLY A 176 11.88 1.73 -5.13
C GLY A 176 12.67 1.28 -3.90
N MET A 177 12.03 1.23 -2.73
CA MET A 177 12.68 0.74 -1.51
C MET A 177 12.98 -0.75 -1.56
N VAL A 178 12.09 -1.57 -2.14
CA VAL A 178 12.32 -3.01 -2.36
C VAL A 178 13.50 -3.22 -3.30
N MET A 179 13.50 -2.55 -4.46
CA MET A 179 14.58 -2.64 -5.46
C MET A 179 15.94 -2.16 -4.92
N ALA A 180 15.95 -1.21 -3.99
CA ALA A 180 17.20 -0.73 -3.38
C ALA A 180 17.81 -1.73 -2.38
N GLN A 181 17.19 -2.88 -2.10
CA GLN A 181 17.76 -3.92 -1.21
C GLN A 181 18.35 -5.12 -1.97
N THR A 182 18.18 -5.18 -3.29
CA THR A 182 18.80 -6.18 -4.17
C THR A 182 20.13 -5.67 -4.71
#